data_AF-A0A7V1ME34-F1
#
_entry.id   AF-A0A7V1ME34-F1
#
_cell.length_a   1.000
_cell.length_b   1.000
_cell.length_c   1.000
_cell.angle_alpha   90.00
_cell.angle_beta   90.00
_cell.angle_gamma   90.00
#
_symmetry.space_group_name_H-M   'P 1'
#
loop_
_entity.id
_entity.type
_entity.pdbx_description
1 polymer ?
#
loop_
_entity_poly.entity_id
_entity_poly.type
_entity_poly.pdbx_seq_one_letter_code
_entity_poly.pdbx_strand_id
1 'polypeptide(L)'
;SVHAGVVMPCHGRYVGASSVPLCEHRRKPGERLGLNWRVPVLAGKRAVRHILFDTNYWKSFVHARLGVAMGDPGCLSLFGHESEYHRMLAEHLVSEYRVRTEGRGRTVDEWKLRADRPDNHWLDCLVAAAVAASMQGATLPGMAKTPGPKRPRVTFAAFKDAAEKRRGWR
;
A
#
# COMPACT_ATOMS: atom_id res chain seq x y z
N SER A 1 13.94 -17.42 -8.52
CA SER A 1 13.38 -18.22 -7.41
C SER A 1 12.28 -19.09 -7.97
N VAL A 2 12.18 -20.34 -7.50
CA VAL A 2 11.15 -21.31 -7.90
C VAL A 2 9.72 -20.80 -7.62
N HIS A 3 9.58 -19.86 -6.68
CA HIS A 3 8.29 -19.29 -6.26
C HIS A 3 7.94 -17.95 -6.92
N ALA A 4 8.73 -17.45 -7.88
CA ALA A 4 8.56 -16.10 -8.43
C ALA A 4 7.22 -15.86 -9.16
N GLY A 5 6.52 -16.93 -9.56
CA GLY A 5 5.16 -16.88 -10.12
C GLY A 5 4.03 -17.19 -9.12
N VAL A 6 4.38 -17.60 -7.89
CA VAL A 6 3.42 -18.06 -6.86
C VAL A 6 3.28 -17.03 -5.74
N VAL A 7 4.39 -16.43 -5.29
CA VAL A 7 4.42 -15.48 -4.18
C VAL A 7 5.03 -14.16 -4.63
N MET A 8 4.38 -13.06 -4.26
CA MET A 8 4.91 -11.71 -4.46
C MET A 8 5.37 -11.13 -3.12
N PRO A 9 6.67 -10.91 -2.91
CA PRO A 9 7.16 -10.29 -1.68
C PRO A 9 6.68 -8.84 -1.56
N CYS A 10 6.56 -8.35 -0.33
CA CYS A 10 6.27 -6.95 -0.02
C CYS A 10 7.37 -6.34 0.85
N HIS A 11 7.58 -5.04 0.69
CA HIS A 11 8.52 -4.25 1.48
C HIS A 11 7.89 -2.91 1.83
N GLY A 12 7.82 -2.65 3.13
CA GLY A 12 7.37 -1.38 3.67
C GLY A 12 8.47 -0.33 3.58
N ARG A 13 8.16 0.82 2.98
CA ARG A 13 9.07 1.96 2.90
C ARG A 13 8.59 3.06 3.85
N TYR A 14 9.53 3.57 4.65
CA TYR A 14 9.30 4.79 5.42
C TYR A 14 9.15 6.00 4.48
N VAL A 15 8.01 6.70 4.61
CA VAL A 15 7.73 7.94 3.88
C VAL A 15 7.42 9.01 4.91
N GLY A 16 8.42 9.85 5.22
CA GLY A 16 8.27 10.97 6.15
C GLY A 16 7.68 12.22 5.49
N ALA A 17 7.44 13.26 6.29
CA ALA A 17 6.84 14.52 5.80
C ALA A 17 7.67 15.22 4.70
N SER A 18 8.98 14.97 4.65
CA SER A 18 9.88 15.53 3.62
C SER A 18 9.96 14.68 2.33
N SER A 19 9.41 13.46 2.33
CA SER A 19 9.50 12.52 1.21
C SER A 19 8.32 12.64 0.25
N VAL A 20 8.57 12.40 -1.04
CA VAL A 20 7.50 12.36 -2.04
C VAL A 20 6.63 11.12 -1.82
N PRO A 21 5.30 11.27 -1.67
CA PRO A 21 4.40 10.15 -1.51
C PRO A 21 4.50 9.14 -2.64
N LEU A 22 4.35 7.87 -2.30
CA LEU A 22 4.37 6.81 -3.31
C LEU A 22 3.27 6.97 -4.36
N CYS A 23 2.12 7.55 -4.00
CA CYS A 23 1.00 7.79 -4.91
C CYS A 23 1.22 8.95 -5.90
N GLU A 24 2.13 9.88 -5.61
CA GLU A 24 2.47 11.02 -6.48
C GLU A 24 3.53 10.68 -7.53
N HIS A 25 4.14 9.50 -7.45
CA HIS A 25 5.11 9.05 -8.44
C HIS A 25 4.45 8.92 -9.82
N ARG A 26 5.06 9.55 -10.84
CA ARG A 26 4.58 9.49 -12.22
C ARG A 26 4.60 8.05 -12.72
N ARG A 27 3.40 7.50 -12.95
CA ARG A 27 3.21 6.12 -13.42
C ARG A 27 4.03 5.86 -14.69
N LYS A 28 4.94 4.88 -14.64
CA LYS A 28 5.62 4.38 -15.83
C LYS A 28 4.77 3.32 -16.55
N PRO A 29 4.86 3.17 -17.88
CA PRO A 29 4.18 2.09 -18.60
C PRO A 29 4.54 0.72 -18.00
N GLY A 30 3.54 -0.05 -17.56
CA GLY A 30 3.71 -1.36 -16.93
C GLY A 30 3.79 -1.37 -15.39
N GLU A 31 3.88 -0.20 -14.74
CA GLU A 31 3.84 -0.06 -13.28
C GLU A 31 2.39 -0.20 -12.77
N ARG A 32 2.20 -0.92 -11.65
CA ARG A 32 0.91 -0.91 -10.93
C ARG A 32 0.99 0.07 -9.77
N LEU A 33 0.00 0.94 -9.65
CA LEU A 33 -0.08 1.94 -8.59
C LEU A 33 -1.48 1.92 -7.96
N GLY A 34 -1.54 1.72 -6.64
CA GLY A 34 -2.79 1.73 -5.87
C GLY A 34 -2.81 2.80 -4.78
N LEU A 35 -3.44 2.47 -3.65
CA LEU A 35 -3.55 3.35 -2.48
C LEU A 35 -2.26 3.30 -1.69
N ASN A 36 -1.35 4.26 -1.91
CA ASN A 36 -0.05 4.35 -1.23
C ASN A 36 0.78 3.04 -1.27
N TRP A 37 0.56 2.24 -2.32
CA TRP A 37 1.40 1.10 -2.70
C TRP A 37 1.63 1.09 -4.20
N ARG A 38 2.74 0.49 -4.63
CA ARG A 38 3.11 0.33 -6.02
C ARG A 38 3.87 -0.96 -6.26
N VAL A 39 3.82 -1.44 -7.50
CA VAL A 39 4.62 -2.56 -7.98
C VAL A 39 5.45 -2.04 -9.16
N PRO A 40 6.75 -1.77 -8.97
CA PRO A 40 7.61 -1.25 -10.02
C PRO A 40 7.75 -2.27 -11.16
N VAL A 41 8.06 -1.76 -12.35
CA VAL A 41 8.49 -2.61 -13.47
C VAL A 41 9.86 -3.17 -13.15
N LEU A 42 10.07 -4.44 -13.50
CA LEU A 42 11.38 -5.08 -13.37
C LEU A 42 12.39 -4.34 -14.23
N ALA A 43 13.43 -3.79 -13.61
CA ALA A 43 14.55 -3.16 -14.28
C ALA A 43 15.84 -3.84 -13.81
N GLY A 44 16.65 -4.33 -14.76
CA GLY A 44 17.94 -4.98 -14.48
C GLY A 44 17.90 -6.52 -14.49
N LYS A 45 19.09 -7.14 -14.49
CA LYS A 45 19.24 -8.60 -14.41
C LYS A 45 18.94 -9.06 -12.98
N ARG A 46 18.08 -10.07 -12.81
CA ARG A 46 17.67 -10.70 -11.53
C ARG A 46 16.73 -9.88 -10.61
N ALA A 47 16.03 -8.87 -11.13
CA ALA A 47 15.04 -8.15 -10.32
C ALA A 47 13.82 -9.04 -9.99
N VAL A 48 13.42 -9.09 -8.72
CA VAL A 48 12.19 -9.76 -8.26
C VAL A 48 11.06 -8.74 -8.13
N ARG A 49 9.88 -9.10 -8.64
CA ARG A 49 8.70 -8.25 -8.57
C ARG A 49 8.21 -8.24 -7.13
N HIS A 50 8.17 -7.06 -6.52
CA HIS A 50 7.75 -6.89 -5.13
C HIS A 50 6.83 -5.68 -4.99
N ILE A 51 6.09 -5.67 -3.90
CA ILE A 51 5.19 -4.59 -3.52
C ILE A 51 5.98 -3.60 -2.68
N LEU A 52 5.90 -2.32 -3.01
CA LEU A 52 6.38 -1.24 -2.17
C LEU A 52 5.18 -0.47 -1.64
N PHE A 53 5.09 -0.30 -0.33
CA PHE A 53 3.99 0.45 0.29
C PHE A 53 4.50 1.42 1.35
N ASP A 54 3.72 2.47 1.62
CA ASP A 54 4.01 3.48 2.62
C ASP A 54 3.62 2.96 4.01
N THR A 55 4.60 2.67 4.85
CA THR A 55 4.35 2.10 6.18
C THR A 55 3.58 3.05 7.08
N ASN A 56 3.90 4.35 7.05
CA ASN A 56 3.28 5.36 7.88
C ASN A 56 1.80 5.52 7.56
N TYR A 57 1.48 5.61 6.26
CA TYR A 57 0.09 5.68 5.82
C TYR A 57 -0.68 4.42 6.22
N TRP A 58 -0.15 3.23 5.94
CA TRP A 58 -0.88 1.98 6.17
C TRP A 58 -1.04 1.63 7.65
N LYS A 59 -0.07 1.98 8.52
CA LYS A 59 -0.23 1.87 9.98
C LYS A 59 -1.33 2.81 10.48
N SER A 60 -1.32 4.06 10.03
CA SER A 60 -2.37 5.02 10.35
C SER A 60 -3.74 4.56 9.85
N PHE A 61 -3.79 3.98 8.65
CA PHE A 61 -5.00 3.42 8.07
C PHE A 61 -5.58 2.31 8.96
N VAL A 62 -4.78 1.31 9.32
CA VAL A 62 -5.19 0.17 10.15
C VAL A 62 -5.66 0.64 11.53
N HIS A 63 -4.89 1.51 12.19
CA HIS A 63 -5.27 2.04 13.51
C HIS A 63 -6.55 2.89 13.46
N ALA A 64 -6.77 3.63 12.37
CA ALA A 64 -8.03 4.34 12.19
C ALA A 64 -9.22 3.38 12.07
N ARG A 65 -9.03 2.14 11.56
CA ARG A 65 -10.11 1.13 11.48
C ARG A 65 -10.34 0.44 12.81
N LEU A 66 -9.28 0.14 13.56
CA LEU A 66 -9.36 -0.40 14.92
C LEU A 66 -10.03 0.58 15.88
N GLY A 67 -9.89 1.89 15.64
CA GLY A 67 -10.52 2.93 16.44
C GLY A 67 -11.96 3.27 16.05
N VAL A 68 -12.53 2.67 14.99
CA VAL A 68 -13.94 2.87 14.63
C VAL A 68 -14.82 1.99 15.52
N ALA A 69 -15.93 2.56 15.99
CA ALA A 69 -16.87 1.87 16.85
C ALA A 69 -17.39 0.58 16.22
N MET A 70 -17.65 -0.41 17.05
CA MET A 70 -18.17 -1.70 16.60
C MET A 70 -19.51 -1.51 15.89
N GLY A 71 -19.60 -1.98 14.64
CA GLY A 71 -20.80 -1.86 13.81
C GLY A 71 -20.79 -0.69 12.82
N ASP A 72 -19.89 0.28 12.98
CA ASP A 72 -19.78 1.41 12.05
C ASP A 72 -19.03 1.03 10.75
N PRO A 73 -19.33 1.68 9.61
CA PRO A 73 -18.67 1.42 8.34
C PRO A 73 -17.14 1.58 8.41
N GLY A 74 -16.42 0.54 7.99
CA GLY A 74 -14.96 0.52 8.01
C GLY A 74 -14.34 0.19 9.37
N CYS A 75 -15.11 -0.34 10.32
CA CYS A 75 -14.57 -0.96 11.53
C CYS A 75 -13.67 -2.17 11.18
N LEU A 76 -12.54 -2.28 11.85
CA LEU A 76 -11.74 -3.50 11.92
C LEU A 76 -11.84 -4.03 13.34
N SER A 77 -12.41 -5.22 13.51
CA SER A 77 -12.66 -5.83 14.81
C SER A 77 -11.93 -7.17 14.99
N LEU A 78 -11.76 -7.56 16.25
CA LEU A 78 -11.26 -8.88 16.63
C LEU A 78 -12.46 -9.77 17.01
N PHE A 79 -12.36 -11.07 16.75
CA PHE A 79 -13.42 -12.03 17.02
C PHE A 79 -13.44 -12.47 18.49
N GLY A 80 -14.57 -12.99 18.98
CA GLY A 80 -14.69 -13.51 20.34
C GLY A 80 -15.10 -12.45 21.36
N HIS A 81 -15.28 -12.89 22.60
CA HIS A 81 -15.85 -12.08 23.69
C HIS A 81 -14.88 -11.81 24.84
N GLU A 82 -13.78 -12.58 24.93
CA GLU A 82 -12.78 -12.45 25.99
C GLU A 82 -11.54 -11.73 25.46
N SER A 83 -11.18 -10.63 26.12
CA SER A 83 -10.03 -9.80 25.73
C SER A 83 -8.68 -10.48 25.95
N GLU A 84 -8.59 -11.40 26.92
CA GLU A 84 -7.33 -12.06 27.28
C GLU A 84 -6.74 -12.87 26.13
N TYR A 85 -7.57 -13.50 25.29
CA TYR A 85 -7.11 -14.23 24.12
C TYR A 85 -6.41 -13.35 23.08
N HIS A 86 -6.72 -12.05 23.06
CA HIS A 86 -6.14 -11.08 22.14
C HIS A 86 -5.05 -10.23 22.78
N ARG A 87 -4.67 -10.49 24.02
CA ARG A 87 -3.71 -9.66 24.76
C ARG A 87 -2.38 -9.50 24.04
N MET A 88 -1.76 -10.61 23.63
CA MET A 88 -0.49 -10.60 22.90
C MET A 88 -0.63 -9.83 21.58
N LEU A 89 -1.78 -9.98 20.89
CA LEU A 89 -2.04 -9.21 19.67
C LEU A 89 -2.13 -7.73 19.95
N ALA A 90 -2.89 -7.33 20.97
CA ALA A 90 -3.01 -5.94 21.37
C ALA A 90 -1.65 -5.34 21.71
N GLU A 91 -0.81 -6.05 22.46
CA GLU A 91 0.56 -5.63 22.81
C GLU A 91 1.41 -5.36 21.56
N HIS A 92 1.37 -6.25 20.57
CA HIS A 92 2.09 -6.06 19.31
C HIS A 92 1.52 -4.92 18.46
N LEU A 93 0.20 -4.72 18.46
CA LEU A 93 -0.44 -3.63 17.71
C LEU A 93 -0.14 -2.25 18.30
N VAL A 94 0.15 -2.15 19.60
CA VAL A 94 0.45 -0.88 20.28
C VAL A 94 1.95 -0.69 20.58
N SER A 95 2.80 -1.58 20.06
CA SER A 95 4.26 -1.53 20.17
C SER A 95 4.88 -0.29 19.51
N GLU A 96 4.15 0.36 18.62
CA GLU A 96 4.55 1.60 17.98
C GLU A 96 3.64 2.76 18.40
N TYR A 97 4.17 3.97 18.32
CA TYR A 97 3.40 5.19 18.52
C TYR A 97 3.57 6.12 17.32
N ARG A 98 2.50 6.85 17.01
CA ARG A 98 2.52 7.87 15.97
C ARG A 98 2.94 9.22 16.52
N VAL A 99 3.79 9.91 15.77
CA VAL A 99 4.15 11.32 15.97
C VAL A 99 3.65 12.08 14.76
N ARG A 100 2.80 13.08 14.98
CA ARG A 100 2.35 13.94 13.91
C ARG A 100 3.48 14.89 13.53
N THR A 101 4.00 14.74 12.32
CA THR A 101 5.08 15.54 11.78
C THR A 101 4.57 16.35 10.60
N GLU A 102 4.85 17.65 10.61
CA GLU A 102 4.53 18.55 9.49
C GLU A 102 5.80 18.90 8.72
N GLY A 103 5.71 18.93 7.40
CA GLY A 103 6.82 19.29 6.54
C GLY A 103 6.34 19.55 5.11
N ARG A 104 6.90 20.55 4.43
CA ARG A 104 6.56 20.91 3.04
C ARG A 104 5.04 21.05 2.77
N GLY A 105 4.29 21.58 3.74
CA GLY A 105 2.85 21.78 3.63
C GLY A 105 1.99 20.51 3.74
N ARG A 106 2.56 19.39 4.21
CA ARG A 106 1.83 18.15 4.50
C ARG A 106 2.02 17.72 5.95
N THR A 107 0.97 17.15 6.52
CA THR A 107 0.98 16.50 7.83
C THR A 107 1.01 14.98 7.63
N VAL A 108 1.96 14.31 8.26
CA VAL A 108 2.11 12.85 8.19
C VAL A 108 2.23 12.31 9.61
N ASP A 109 1.55 11.21 9.90
CA ASP A 109 1.73 10.45 11.13
C ASP A 109 2.94 9.52 10.94
N GLU A 110 4.08 9.86 11.55
CA GLU A 110 5.31 9.07 11.53
C GLU A 110 5.31 8.06 12.67
N TRP A 111 5.43 6.77 12.34
CA TRP A 111 5.38 5.68 13.30
C TRP A 111 6.78 5.33 13.81
N LYS A 112 6.91 5.27 15.14
CA LYS A 112 8.16 4.98 15.83
C LYS A 112 7.97 3.82 16.79
N LEU A 113 8.96 2.94 16.84
CA LEU A 113 9.00 1.82 17.78
C LEU A 113 9.19 2.33 19.20
N ARG A 114 8.47 1.72 20.15
CA ARG A 114 8.67 1.96 21.57
C ARG A 114 9.91 1.20 22.05
N ALA A 115 10.78 1.88 22.79
CA ALA A 115 12.00 1.26 23.30
C ALA A 115 11.74 0.10 24.28
N ASP A 116 10.63 0.16 25.00
CA ASP A 116 10.21 -0.84 25.98
C ASP A 116 9.43 -2.02 25.38
N ARG A 117 9.01 -1.93 24.12
CA ARG A 117 8.15 -2.93 23.44
C ARG A 117 8.55 -3.09 21.98
N PRO A 118 9.62 -3.84 21.67
CA PRO A 118 10.13 -3.95 20.31
C PRO A 118 9.30 -4.89 19.41
N ASP A 119 8.39 -5.69 19.98
CA ASP A 119 7.66 -6.71 19.24
C ASP A 119 6.49 -6.13 18.44
N ASN A 120 6.75 -5.78 17.18
CA ASN A 120 5.78 -5.18 16.26
C ASN A 120 5.37 -6.10 15.09
N HIS A 121 5.90 -7.33 15.06
CA HIS A 121 5.77 -8.25 13.91
C HIS A 121 4.32 -8.49 13.46
N TRP A 122 3.37 -8.53 14.41
CA TRP A 122 1.96 -8.76 14.09
C TRP A 122 1.28 -7.49 13.56
N LEU A 123 1.71 -6.30 13.99
CA LEU A 123 1.30 -5.04 13.37
C LEU A 123 1.75 -4.99 11.91
N ASP A 124 3.02 -5.31 11.66
CA ASP A 124 3.55 -5.33 10.30
C ASP A 124 2.86 -6.38 9.42
N CYS A 125 2.52 -7.55 9.98
CA CYS A 125 1.75 -8.59 9.30
C CYS A 125 0.33 -8.11 8.94
N LEU A 126 -0.38 -7.49 9.90
CA LEU A 126 -1.73 -6.95 9.68
C LEU A 126 -1.72 -5.83 8.61
N VAL A 127 -0.72 -4.95 8.67
CA VAL A 127 -0.51 -3.90 7.67
C VAL A 127 -0.28 -4.50 6.28
N ALA A 128 0.59 -5.51 6.17
CA ALA A 128 0.83 -6.20 4.90
C ALA A 128 -0.43 -6.90 4.36
N ALA A 129 -1.24 -7.49 5.24
CA ALA A 129 -2.53 -8.09 4.86
C ALA A 129 -3.52 -7.03 4.33
N ALA A 130 -3.60 -5.85 4.96
CA ALA A 130 -4.43 -4.75 4.49
C ALA A 130 -3.98 -4.22 3.11
N VAL A 131 -2.66 -4.10 2.90
CA VAL A 131 -2.09 -3.75 1.59
C VAL A 131 -2.47 -4.81 0.54
N ALA A 132 -2.32 -6.10 0.87
CA ALA A 132 -2.67 -7.19 -0.02
C ALA A 132 -4.17 -7.18 -0.38
N ALA A 133 -5.05 -6.94 0.58
CA ALA A 133 -6.49 -6.79 0.33
C ALA A 133 -6.77 -5.63 -0.64
N SER A 134 -6.14 -4.47 -0.43
CA SER A 134 -6.24 -3.33 -1.35
C SER A 134 -5.73 -3.65 -2.75
N MET A 135 -4.67 -4.44 -2.87
CA MET A 135 -4.18 -4.90 -4.17
C MET A 135 -5.14 -5.80 -4.92
N GLN A 136 -5.97 -6.57 -4.20
CA GLN A 136 -7.05 -7.38 -4.78
C GLN A 136 -8.31 -6.57 -5.07
N GLY A 137 -8.34 -5.28 -4.73
CA GLY A 137 -9.46 -4.39 -4.98
C GLY A 137 -10.44 -4.26 -3.82
N ALA A 138 -10.10 -4.76 -2.62
CA ALA A 138 -10.88 -4.45 -1.42
C ALA A 138 -10.76 -2.95 -1.10
N THR A 139 -11.89 -2.27 -1.04
CA THR A 139 -11.97 -0.82 -0.78
C THR A 139 -13.09 -0.54 0.20
N LEU A 140 -12.87 0.41 1.11
CA LEU A 140 -13.96 0.90 1.96
C LEU A 140 -14.89 1.83 1.17
N PRO A 141 -16.15 1.98 1.61
CA PRO A 141 -17.06 3.01 1.11
C PRO A 141 -16.39 4.39 1.13
N GLY A 142 -16.52 5.15 0.04
CA GLY A 142 -15.89 6.47 -0.13
C GLY A 142 -14.41 6.46 -0.54
N MET A 143 -13.72 5.30 -0.51
CA MET A 143 -12.34 5.16 -0.99
C MET A 143 -12.22 4.50 -2.38
N ALA A 144 -13.32 4.01 -2.93
CA ALA A 144 -13.34 3.48 -4.29
C ALA A 144 -12.96 4.59 -5.29
N LYS A 145 -11.86 4.40 -6.03
CA LYS A 145 -11.57 5.25 -7.18
C LYS A 145 -12.58 4.93 -8.28
N THR A 146 -13.20 5.95 -8.85
CA THR A 146 -13.97 5.81 -10.08
C THR A 146 -13.07 5.11 -11.12
N PRO A 147 -13.52 4.01 -11.74
CA PRO A 147 -12.74 3.35 -12.78
C PRO A 147 -12.37 4.38 -13.85
N GLY A 148 -11.08 4.58 -14.07
CA GLY A 148 -10.62 5.39 -15.20
C GLY A 148 -11.12 4.79 -16.52
N PRO A 149 -11.29 5.60 -17.57
CA PRO A 149 -11.79 5.10 -18.85
C PRO A 149 -10.94 3.92 -19.33
N LYS A 150 -11.60 2.79 -19.65
CA LYS A 150 -10.93 1.61 -20.22
C LYS A 150 -10.27 2.05 -21.51
N ARG A 151 -8.93 2.06 -21.54
CA ARG A 151 -8.21 2.31 -22.79
C ARG A 151 -8.57 1.20 -23.77
N PRO A 152 -8.98 1.53 -25.02
CA PRO A 152 -9.30 0.52 -26.01
C PRO A 152 -8.08 -0.39 -26.22
N ARG A 153 -8.31 -1.70 -26.33
CA ARG A 153 -7.26 -2.66 -26.63
C ARG A 153 -6.80 -2.39 -28.06
N VAL A 154 -5.61 -1.81 -28.20
CA VAL A 154 -5.00 -1.56 -29.51
C VAL A 154 -4.23 -2.81 -29.92
N THR A 155 -4.48 -3.33 -31.12
CA THR A 155 -3.71 -4.45 -31.67
C THR A 155 -2.28 -4.00 -31.96
N PHE A 156 -1.34 -4.96 -32.00
CA PHE A 156 0.06 -4.65 -32.31
C PHE A 156 0.21 -3.98 -33.69
N ALA A 157 -0.60 -4.38 -34.67
CA ALA A 157 -0.68 -3.74 -35.98
C ALA A 157 -1.11 -2.27 -35.89
N ALA A 158 -2.20 -1.97 -35.17
CA ALA A 158 -2.67 -0.60 -34.98
C ALA A 158 -1.69 0.28 -34.19
N PHE A 159 -0.90 -0.30 -33.29
CA PHE A 159 0.16 0.42 -32.58
C PHE A 159 1.35 0.77 -33.50
N LYS A 160 1.75 -0.15 -34.39
CA LYS A 160 2.79 0.10 -35.41
C LYS A 160 2.37 1.18 -36.39
N ASP A 161 1.17 1.10 -36.96
CA ASP A 161 0.62 2.10 -37.88
C ASP A 161 0.59 3.51 -37.25
N ALA A 162 0.17 3.61 -35.99
CA ALA A 162 0.13 4.88 -35.28
C ALA A 162 1.53 5.44 -34.99
N ALA A 163 2.52 4.58 -34.78
CA ALA A 163 3.91 4.98 -34.58
C ALA A 163 4.57 5.43 -35.90
N GLU A 164 4.27 4.76 -37.01
CA GLU A 164 4.75 5.12 -38.35
C GLU A 164 4.14 6.44 -38.84
N LYS A 165 2.82 6.65 -38.67
CA LYS A 165 2.15 7.93 -38.97
C LYS A 165 2.72 9.10 -38.16
N ARG A 166 3.17 8.86 -36.92
CA ARG A 166 3.87 9.88 -36.11
C ARG A 166 5.29 10.17 -36.57
N ARG A 167 5.94 9.23 -37.25
CA ARG A 167 7.29 9.40 -37.80
C ARG A 167 7.28 10.02 -39.20
N GLY A 168 6.24 9.79 -39.99
CA GLY A 168 6.07 10.37 -41.33
C GLY A 168 5.60 11.84 -41.37
N TRP A 169 5.41 12.48 -40.20
CA TRP A 169 5.08 13.91 -40.08
C TRP A 169 6.31 14.75 -39.68
N ARG A 170 7.49 14.40 -40.20
CA ARG A 170 8.70 15.21 -40.15
C ARG A 170 9.25 15.41 -41.54
#